data_AF-A0A533S7V8-F1
#
_entry.id   AF-A0A533S7V8-F1
#
_cell.length_a   1.000
_cell.length_b   1.000
_cell.length_c   1.000
_cell.angle_alpha   90.00
_cell.angle_beta   90.00
_cell.angle_gamma   90.00
#
_symmetry.space_group_name_H-M   'P 1'
#
loop_
_entity.id
_entity.type
_entity.pdbx_description
1 polymer ?
#
loop_
_entity_poly.entity_id
_entity_poly.type
_entity_poly.pdbx_seq_one_letter_code
_entity_poly.pdbx_strand_id
1 'polypeptide(L)'
;MDVFEIAMEKEQEVKAYYEKLAAETSHPGVKNIFTLLAADEQKHYEAVQSLKKESNGGVLTDSPALEAAQKVFGEFYGDADPASHLKKSLDSYHHALVVEAESVKFYENVLGTVKEESLKKVLSTILAQEKEHYNIVENLYDYVLKPEYFLAWAEFSNLRSL
;
A
#
# COMPACT_ATOMS: atom_id res chain seq x y z
N MET A 1 -2.88 19.67 6.94
CA MET A 1 -3.36 18.36 7.39
C MET A 1 -2.56 17.91 8.59
N ASP A 2 -3.19 17.20 9.50
CA ASP A 2 -2.50 16.46 10.56
C ASP A 2 -2.07 15.05 10.08
N VAL A 3 -1.26 14.34 10.87
CA VAL A 3 -0.76 13.00 10.50
C VAL A 3 -1.87 11.96 10.37
N PHE A 4 -2.96 12.10 11.11
CA PHE A 4 -4.11 11.20 11.02
C PHE A 4 -4.90 11.45 9.73
N GLU A 5 -5.00 12.71 9.28
CA GLU A 5 -5.60 13.05 7.98
C GLU A 5 -4.79 12.49 6.82
N ILE A 6 -3.46 12.60 6.88
CA ILE A 6 -2.58 12.01 5.87
C ILE A 6 -2.73 10.49 5.85
N ALA A 7 -2.73 9.84 7.02
CA ALA A 7 -2.94 8.39 7.12
C ALA A 7 -4.30 7.98 6.55
N MET A 8 -5.37 8.71 6.90
CA MET A 8 -6.72 8.45 6.40
C MET A 8 -6.83 8.62 4.88
N GLU A 9 -6.25 9.68 4.30
CA GLU A 9 -6.26 9.90 2.86
C GLU A 9 -5.52 8.78 2.14
N LYS A 10 -4.33 8.42 2.61
CA LYS A 10 -3.58 7.27 2.12
C LYS A 10 -4.45 6.00 2.12
N GLU A 11 -5.07 5.63 3.24
CA GLU A 11 -5.87 4.39 3.28
C GLU A 11 -7.05 4.40 2.29
N GLN A 12 -7.64 5.57 2.05
CA GLN A 12 -8.68 5.69 1.03
C GLN A 12 -8.13 5.53 -0.39
N GLU A 13 -6.96 6.08 -0.67
CA GLU A 13 -6.30 5.95 -1.98
C GLU A 13 -5.87 4.51 -2.26
N VAL A 14 -5.22 3.84 -1.29
CA VAL A 14 -4.81 2.43 -1.42
C VAL A 14 -6.02 1.52 -1.58
N LYS A 15 -7.08 1.75 -0.81
CA LYS A 15 -8.36 1.05 -0.98
C LYS A 15 -8.91 1.19 -2.40
N ALA A 16 -9.02 2.43 -2.89
CA ALA A 16 -9.56 2.71 -4.21
C ALA A 16 -8.71 2.05 -5.31
N TYR A 17 -7.39 2.01 -5.10
CA TYR A 17 -6.46 1.33 -5.98
C TYR A 17 -6.74 -0.18 -6.04
N TYR A 18 -6.89 -0.85 -4.89
CA TYR A 18 -7.22 -2.27 -4.85
C TYR A 18 -8.60 -2.59 -5.43
N GLU A 19 -9.60 -1.76 -5.19
CA GLU A 19 -10.94 -1.91 -5.81
C GLU A 19 -10.85 -1.84 -7.33
N LYS A 20 -10.01 -0.94 -7.87
CA LYS A 20 -9.74 -0.84 -9.30
C LYS A 20 -9.06 -2.10 -9.84
N LEU A 21 -8.00 -2.58 -9.19
CA LEU A 21 -7.31 -3.82 -9.60
C LEU A 21 -8.25 -5.04 -9.57
N ALA A 22 -9.13 -5.13 -8.58
CA ALA A 22 -10.14 -6.17 -8.48
C ALA A 22 -11.18 -6.11 -9.61
N ALA A 23 -11.49 -4.90 -10.11
CA ALA A 23 -12.41 -4.70 -11.23
C ALA A 23 -11.77 -5.03 -12.58
N GLU A 24 -10.46 -4.76 -12.74
CA GLU A 24 -9.73 -4.94 -13.99
C GLU A 24 -9.26 -6.39 -14.22
N THR A 25 -9.05 -7.16 -13.15
CA THR A 25 -8.60 -8.56 -13.26
C THR A 25 -9.74 -9.52 -13.63
N SER A 26 -9.48 -10.42 -14.58
CA SER A 26 -10.42 -11.48 -14.99
C SER A 26 -10.26 -12.77 -14.17
N HIS A 27 -9.19 -12.90 -13.38
CA HIS A 27 -8.91 -14.10 -12.60
C HIS A 27 -9.65 -14.07 -11.26
N PRO A 28 -10.60 -14.99 -10.98
CA PRO A 28 -11.43 -14.94 -9.78
C PRO A 28 -10.65 -14.96 -8.46
N GLY A 29 -9.57 -15.75 -8.39
CA GLY A 29 -8.70 -15.80 -7.21
C GLY A 29 -7.98 -14.47 -6.93
N VAL A 30 -7.39 -13.85 -7.97
CA VAL A 30 -6.71 -12.55 -7.86
C VAL A 30 -7.69 -11.44 -7.50
N LYS A 31 -8.88 -11.46 -8.10
CA LYS A 31 -9.97 -10.54 -7.75
C LYS A 31 -10.32 -10.61 -6.26
N ASN A 32 -10.47 -11.83 -5.73
CA ASN A 32 -10.77 -12.05 -4.33
C ASN A 32 -9.68 -11.51 -3.41
N ILE A 33 -8.40 -11.71 -3.76
CA ILE A 33 -7.26 -11.17 -2.99
C ILE A 33 -7.35 -9.64 -2.92
N PHE A 34 -7.46 -8.95 -4.05
CA PHE A 34 -7.55 -7.48 -4.06
C PHE A 34 -8.81 -6.96 -3.35
N THR A 35 -9.92 -7.68 -3.41
CA THR A 35 -11.13 -7.31 -2.67
C THR A 35 -10.93 -7.44 -1.15
N LEU A 36 -10.18 -8.44 -0.70
CA LEU A 36 -9.84 -8.60 0.72
C LEU A 36 -8.87 -7.52 1.19
N LEU A 37 -7.84 -7.20 0.39
CA LEU A 37 -6.89 -6.11 0.70
C LEU A 37 -7.62 -4.77 0.81
N ALA A 38 -8.49 -4.42 -0.15
CA ALA A 38 -9.31 -3.21 -0.07
C ALA A 38 -10.20 -3.16 1.20
N ALA A 39 -10.71 -4.32 1.64
CA ALA A 39 -11.51 -4.39 2.86
C ALA A 39 -10.67 -4.22 4.13
N ASP A 40 -9.39 -4.63 4.11
CA ASP A 40 -8.46 -4.38 5.21
C ASP A 40 -8.06 -2.90 5.29
N GLU A 41 -7.81 -2.23 4.16
CA GLU A 41 -7.55 -0.79 4.15
C GLU A 41 -8.71 0.04 4.71
N GLN A 42 -9.95 -0.40 4.45
CA GLN A 42 -11.12 0.22 5.06
C GLN A 42 -11.10 0.09 6.60
N LYS A 43 -10.64 -1.04 7.15
CA LYS A 43 -10.49 -1.21 8.60
C LYS A 43 -9.35 -0.34 9.15
N HIS A 44 -8.25 -0.21 8.41
CA HIS A 44 -7.15 0.68 8.78
C HIS A 44 -7.64 2.13 8.87
N TYR A 45 -8.38 2.61 7.86
CA TYR A 45 -9.02 3.93 7.87
C TYR A 45 -9.90 4.13 9.10
N GLU A 46 -10.76 3.16 9.43
CA GLU A 46 -11.66 3.24 10.58
C GLU A 46 -10.91 3.25 11.91
N ALA A 47 -9.82 2.49 12.01
CA ALA A 47 -8.94 2.48 13.18
C ALA A 47 -8.26 3.85 13.37
N VAL A 48 -7.65 4.40 12.31
CA VAL A 48 -7.02 5.73 12.33
C VAL A 48 -8.04 6.82 12.66
N GLN A 49 -9.24 6.77 12.08
CA GLN A 49 -10.31 7.71 12.39
C GLN A 49 -10.75 7.63 13.86
N SER A 50 -10.83 6.42 14.42
CA SER A 50 -11.18 6.21 15.82
C SER A 50 -10.10 6.77 16.75
N LEU A 51 -8.82 6.53 16.44
CA LEU A 51 -7.70 7.12 17.16
C LEU A 51 -7.75 8.65 17.16
N LYS A 52 -8.01 9.27 16.01
CA LYS A 52 -8.13 10.74 15.90
C LYS A 52 -9.22 11.29 16.83
N LYS A 53 -10.35 10.59 16.96
CA LYS A 53 -11.45 10.97 17.87
C LYS A 53 -11.07 10.78 19.33
N GLU A 54 -10.43 9.67 19.68
CA GLU A 54 -10.03 9.33 21.06
C GLU A 54 -8.90 10.22 21.59
N SER A 55 -7.96 10.62 20.74
CA SER A 55 -6.90 11.58 21.10
C SER A 55 -7.45 13.00 21.32
N ASN A 56 -8.77 13.21 21.26
CA ASN A 56 -9.47 14.47 21.52
C ASN A 56 -8.97 15.64 20.64
N GLY A 57 -8.51 15.34 19.42
CA GLY A 57 -7.84 16.32 18.57
C GLY A 57 -6.50 16.79 19.12
N GLY A 58 -5.79 15.97 19.90
CA GLY A 58 -4.37 16.15 20.22
C GLY A 58 -3.58 16.10 18.93
N VAL A 59 -3.56 17.22 18.23
CA VAL A 59 -3.04 17.28 16.88
C VAL A 59 -1.53 17.15 16.95
N LEU A 60 -0.98 16.17 16.25
CA LEU A 60 0.45 16.12 15.91
C LEU A 60 0.74 17.15 14.79
N THR A 61 0.26 18.40 14.94
CA THR A 61 0.37 19.48 13.95
C THR A 61 1.78 20.01 13.79
N ASP A 62 2.63 19.84 14.80
CA ASP A 62 4.03 20.28 14.80
C ASP A 62 4.91 19.15 15.36
N SER A 63 4.97 18.04 14.62
CA SER A 63 5.85 16.93 14.96
C SER A 63 6.74 16.57 13.78
N PRO A 64 7.98 16.10 14.03
CA PRO A 64 8.80 15.47 12.99
C PRO A 64 8.07 14.33 12.25
N ALA A 65 7.06 13.72 12.89
CA ALA A 65 6.17 12.74 12.27
C ALA A 65 5.42 13.34 11.08
N LEU A 66 4.92 14.57 11.24
CA LEU A 66 4.14 15.26 10.22
C LEU A 66 5.03 15.65 9.04
N GLU A 67 6.23 16.16 9.28
CA GLU A 67 7.19 16.47 8.21
C GLU A 67 7.60 15.21 7.44
N ALA A 68 7.88 14.11 8.15
CA ALA A 68 8.19 12.83 7.53
C ALA A 68 7.01 12.26 6.72
N ALA A 69 5.80 12.34 7.28
CA ALA A 69 4.56 11.94 6.63
C ALA A 69 4.31 12.75 5.36
N GLN A 70 4.39 14.08 5.43
CA GLN A 70 4.22 14.98 4.29
C GLN A 70 5.27 14.75 3.21
N LYS A 71 6.50 14.41 3.59
CA LYS A 71 7.55 14.08 2.63
C LYS A 71 7.26 12.78 1.89
N VAL A 72 6.96 11.69 2.61
CA VAL A 72 6.63 10.40 1.98
C VAL A 72 5.37 10.55 1.11
N PHE A 73 4.35 11.23 1.62
CA PHE A 73 3.10 11.44 0.90
C PHE A 73 3.27 12.36 -0.31
N GLY A 74 4.01 13.46 -0.18
CA GLY A 74 4.26 14.41 -1.26
C GLY A 74 5.18 13.87 -2.37
N GLU A 75 6.09 12.95 -2.04
CA GLU A 75 6.94 12.27 -3.03
C GLU A 75 6.14 11.32 -3.93
N PHE A 76 4.98 10.82 -3.48
CA PHE A 76 4.22 9.79 -4.19
C PHE A 76 2.87 10.25 -4.74
N TYR A 77 2.14 11.07 -3.99
CA TYR A 77 0.80 11.56 -4.34
C TYR A 77 0.79 13.04 -4.78
N GLY A 78 1.96 13.70 -4.76
CA GLY A 78 2.12 15.11 -5.14
C GLY A 78 2.00 15.39 -6.64
N ASP A 79 2.16 14.36 -7.49
CA ASP A 79 1.79 14.44 -8.90
C ASP A 79 0.30 14.09 -9.03
N ALA A 80 -0.47 15.07 -9.51
CA ALA A 80 -1.94 15.16 -9.44
C ALA A 80 -2.74 14.09 -10.23
N ASP A 81 -2.16 12.93 -10.51
CA ASP A 81 -2.86 11.83 -11.13
C ASP A 81 -2.23 10.47 -10.75
N PRO A 82 -2.70 9.81 -9.68
CA PRO A 82 -2.35 8.43 -9.36
C PRO A 82 -2.62 7.46 -10.53
N ALA A 83 -3.51 7.85 -11.46
CA ALA A 83 -3.80 7.07 -12.66
C ALA A 83 -2.82 7.33 -13.82
N SER A 84 -2.00 8.38 -13.78
CA SER A 84 -1.03 8.70 -14.85
C SER A 84 0.18 7.76 -14.90
N HIS A 85 0.45 7.04 -13.81
CA HIS A 85 1.49 6.01 -13.73
C HIS A 85 1.04 4.62 -14.21
N LEU A 86 -0.24 4.44 -14.55
CA LEU A 86 -0.78 3.16 -15.03
C LEU A 86 -0.52 2.97 -16.53
N LYS A 87 0.68 2.47 -16.88
CA LYS A 87 0.92 1.86 -18.20
C LYS A 87 1.06 0.34 -18.09
N LYS A 88 0.01 -0.39 -18.49
CA LYS A 88 -0.10 -1.88 -18.55
C LYS A 88 -0.16 -2.59 -17.18
N SER A 89 -0.81 -3.75 -17.20
CA SER A 89 -1.12 -4.57 -16.01
C SER A 89 0.11 -5.09 -15.25
N LEU A 90 1.31 -5.09 -15.83
CA LEU A 90 2.54 -5.44 -15.11
C LEU A 90 3.04 -4.28 -14.24
N ASP A 91 2.90 -3.04 -14.74
CA ASP A 91 3.20 -1.85 -13.96
C ASP A 91 2.23 -1.72 -12.79
N SER A 92 1.00 -2.26 -12.88
CA SER A 92 0.02 -2.17 -11.80
C SER A 92 0.34 -3.09 -10.61
N TYR A 93 0.81 -4.33 -10.82
CA TYR A 93 1.26 -5.16 -9.68
C TYR A 93 2.56 -4.64 -9.07
N HIS A 94 3.49 -4.14 -9.90
CA HIS A 94 4.69 -3.48 -9.39
C HIS A 94 4.35 -2.21 -8.60
N HIS A 95 3.38 -1.42 -9.08
CA HIS A 95 2.91 -0.24 -8.36
C HIS A 95 2.24 -0.62 -7.03
N ALA A 96 1.46 -1.70 -6.97
CA ALA A 96 0.92 -2.22 -5.71
C ALA A 96 2.04 -2.53 -4.69
N LEU A 97 3.17 -3.11 -5.13
CA LEU A 97 4.33 -3.33 -4.25
C LEU A 97 4.94 -2.02 -3.72
N VAL A 98 5.04 -1.01 -4.58
CA VAL A 98 5.57 0.30 -4.19
C VAL A 98 4.65 0.95 -3.16
N VAL A 99 3.34 0.94 -3.42
CA VAL A 99 2.30 1.45 -2.50
C VAL A 99 2.43 0.79 -1.12
N GLU A 100 2.50 -0.54 -1.07
CA GLU A 100 2.65 -1.29 0.18
C GLU A 100 3.96 -0.97 0.93
N ALA A 101 5.08 -0.90 0.20
CA ALA A 101 6.36 -0.55 0.80
C ALA A 101 6.36 0.85 1.41
N GLU A 102 5.67 1.80 0.77
CA GLU A 102 5.50 3.15 1.27
C GLU A 102 4.54 3.23 2.44
N SER A 103 3.48 2.42 2.46
CA SER A 103 2.62 2.26 3.64
C SER A 103 3.43 1.83 4.86
N VAL A 104 4.25 0.80 4.69
CA VAL A 104 5.13 0.30 5.74
C VAL A 104 6.07 1.40 6.24
N LYS A 105 6.74 2.09 5.32
CA LYS A 105 7.67 3.18 5.66
C LYS A 105 6.97 4.34 6.37
N PHE A 106 5.77 4.69 5.94
CA PHE A 106 4.94 5.72 6.57
C PHE A 106 4.69 5.37 8.04
N TYR A 107 4.14 4.19 8.31
CA TYR A 107 3.81 3.78 9.68
C TYR A 107 5.05 3.58 10.56
N GLU A 108 6.19 3.13 10.02
CA GLU A 108 7.47 3.08 10.75
C GLU A 108 7.93 4.47 11.19
N ASN A 109 7.82 5.48 10.32
CA ASN A 109 8.18 6.86 10.64
C ASN A 109 7.24 7.44 11.72
N VAL A 110 5.93 7.19 11.62
CA VAL A 110 4.96 7.65 12.61
C VAL A 110 5.22 6.98 13.97
N LEU A 111 5.48 5.67 14.01
CA LEU A 111 5.80 4.96 15.25
C LEU A 111 7.09 5.45 15.93
N GLY A 112 8.10 5.86 15.14
CA GLY A 112 9.35 6.41 15.66
C GLY A 112 9.21 7.76 16.37
N THR A 113 8.06 8.43 16.22
CA THR A 113 7.84 9.80 16.67
C THR A 113 6.71 9.94 17.68
N VAL A 114 5.72 9.03 17.63
CA VAL A 114 4.62 8.97 18.62
C VAL A 114 5.16 8.54 19.99
N LYS A 115 4.75 9.25 21.04
CA LYS A 115 5.13 8.94 22.44
C LYS A 115 4.03 8.22 23.22
N GLU A 116 2.79 8.37 22.81
CA GLU A 116 1.64 7.78 23.49
C GLU A 116 1.56 6.27 23.22
N GLU A 117 1.51 5.48 24.29
CA GLU A 117 1.57 4.02 24.20
C GLU A 117 0.32 3.39 23.56
N SER A 118 -0.87 3.96 23.79
CA SER A 118 -2.11 3.48 23.16
C SER A 118 -2.07 3.67 21.64
N LEU A 119 -1.68 4.85 21.17
CA LEU A 119 -1.44 5.09 19.74
C LEU A 119 -0.40 4.14 19.15
N LYS A 120 0.74 3.93 19.83
CA LYS A 120 1.78 3.00 19.34
C LYS A 120 1.23 1.59 19.14
N LYS A 121 0.39 1.10 20.05
CA LYS A 121 -0.16 -0.25 19.94
C LYS A 121 -1.01 -0.43 18.68
N VAL A 122 -1.90 0.53 18.40
CA VAL A 122 -2.77 0.45 17.22
C VAL A 122 -1.96 0.64 15.94
N LEU A 123 -1.09 1.64 15.88
CA LEU A 123 -0.22 1.88 14.71
C LEU A 123 0.74 0.73 14.43
N SER A 124 1.25 0.05 15.48
CA SER A 124 2.08 -1.15 15.32
C SER A 124 1.30 -2.34 14.76
N THR A 125 0.01 -2.42 15.08
CA THR A 125 -0.88 -3.45 14.54
C THR A 125 -1.11 -3.21 13.05
N ILE A 126 -1.41 -1.97 12.65
CA ILE A 126 -1.57 -1.59 11.24
C ILE A 126 -0.25 -1.88 10.49
N LEU A 127 0.89 -1.41 10.99
CA LEU A 127 2.21 -1.68 10.38
C LEU A 127 2.46 -3.18 10.15
N ALA A 128 2.06 -4.04 11.09
CA ALA A 128 2.24 -5.48 10.92
C ALA A 128 1.36 -6.02 9.77
N GLN A 129 0.13 -5.53 9.65
CA GLN A 129 -0.78 -5.91 8.56
C GLN A 129 -0.28 -5.41 7.20
N GLU A 130 0.21 -4.18 7.09
CA GLU A 130 0.81 -3.64 5.85
C GLU A 130 2.03 -4.47 5.40
N LYS A 131 2.84 -4.98 6.34
CA LYS A 131 3.93 -5.91 6.01
C LYS A 131 3.42 -7.24 5.48
N GLU A 132 2.30 -7.73 5.99
CA GLU A 132 1.65 -8.93 5.45
C GLU A 132 1.06 -8.67 4.06
N HIS A 133 0.45 -7.51 3.84
CA HIS A 133 -0.07 -7.07 2.55
C HIS A 133 1.04 -6.97 1.50
N TYR A 134 2.18 -6.33 1.81
CA TYR A 134 3.38 -6.34 0.96
C TYR A 134 3.76 -7.77 0.53
N ASN A 135 3.84 -8.70 1.48
CA ASN A 135 4.19 -10.09 1.18
C ASN A 135 3.14 -10.78 0.28
N ILE A 136 1.85 -10.49 0.48
CA ILE A 136 0.77 -11.03 -0.36
C ILE A 136 0.91 -10.52 -1.79
N VAL A 137 1.13 -9.22 -1.96
CA VAL A 137 1.29 -8.58 -3.27
C VAL A 137 2.58 -9.07 -3.96
N GLU A 138 3.67 -9.28 -3.22
CA GLU A 138 4.92 -9.82 -3.75
C GLU A 138 4.75 -11.24 -4.29
N ASN A 139 4.10 -12.09 -3.51
CA ASN A 139 3.78 -13.45 -3.96
C ASN A 139 2.86 -13.46 -5.19
N LEU A 140 1.92 -12.52 -5.27
CA LEU A 140 1.03 -12.36 -6.41
C LEU A 140 1.76 -11.86 -7.65
N TYR A 141 2.64 -10.87 -7.50
CA TYR A 141 3.53 -10.36 -8.55
C TYR A 141 4.39 -11.48 -9.12
N ASP A 142 5.04 -12.24 -8.26
CA ASP A 142 5.85 -13.41 -8.63
C ASP A 142 5.03 -14.48 -9.36
N TYR A 143 3.80 -14.75 -8.89
CA TYR A 143 2.92 -15.73 -9.52
C TYR A 143 2.47 -15.29 -10.92
N VAL A 144 2.13 -14.01 -11.10
CA VAL A 144 1.70 -13.45 -12.39
C VAL A 144 2.85 -13.36 -13.39
N LEU A 145 4.07 -13.05 -12.92
CA LEU A 145 5.26 -12.91 -13.77
C LEU A 145 6.02 -14.20 -14.05
N LYS A 146 5.99 -15.19 -13.15
CA LYS A 146 6.66 -16.49 -13.38
C LYS A 146 6.32 -17.11 -14.74
N PRO A 147 5.06 -17.10 -15.22
CA PRO A 147 4.73 -17.55 -16.57
C PRO A 147 5.46 -16.80 -17.68
N GLU A 148 5.64 -15.49 -17.58
CA GLU A 148 6.35 -14.69 -18.59
C GLU A 148 7.86 -15.00 -18.61
N TYR A 149 8.49 -15.16 -17.44
CA TYR A 149 9.90 -15.58 -17.37
C TYR A 149 10.11 -17.02 -17.84
N PHE A 150 9.17 -17.92 -17.54
CA PHE A 150 9.23 -19.31 -17.99
C PHE A 150 9.03 -19.43 -19.50
N LEU A 151 8.14 -18.64 -20.09
CA LEU A 151 7.94 -18.59 -21.54
C LEU A 151 9.10 -17.91 -22.26
N ALA A 152 9.65 -16.80 -21.73
CA ALA A 152 10.86 -16.19 -22.28
C ALA A 152 12.02 -17.21 -22.30
N TRP A 153 12.21 -17.98 -21.23
CA TRP A 153 13.22 -19.04 -21.21
C TRP A 153 12.92 -20.18 -22.19
N ALA A 154 11.65 -20.59 -22.35
CA ALA A 154 11.23 -21.60 -23.33
C ALA A 154 11.44 -21.15 -24.79
N GLU A 155 11.26 -19.86 -25.09
CA GLU A 155 11.50 -19.32 -26.44
C GLU A 155 13.00 -19.15 -26.75
N PHE A 156 13.85 -18.88 -25.74
CA PHE A 156 15.31 -18.83 -25.93
C PHE A 156 16.00 -20.20 -25.86
N SER A 157 15.38 -21.23 -25.25
CA SER A 157 15.92 -22.60 -25.23
C SER A 157 15.70 -23.37 -26.54
N ASN A 158 14.94 -22.80 -27.48
CA ASN A 158 14.82 -23.30 -28.86
C ASN A 158 15.87 -22.71 -29.83
N LEU A 159 16.78 -21.85 -29.35
CA LEU A 159 17.87 -21.27 -30.14
C LEU A 159 19.24 -21.85 -29.74
N ARG A 160 19.39 -23.18 -29.86
CA ARG A 160 20.54 -23.87 -30.49
C ARG A 160 20.65 -25.33 -30.05
N SER A 161 20.59 -26.24 -31.02
CA SER A 161 21.82 -26.84 -31.55
C SER A 161 21.58 -27.46 -32.94
N LEU A 162 22.29 -26.87 -33.93
CA LEU A 162 22.73 -27.37 -35.24
C LEU A 162 21.69 -27.89 -36.24
#